data_AF-A0A3C0GM15-F1
#
_entry.id   AF-A0A3C0GM15-F1
#
_cell.length_a   1.000
_cell.length_b   1.000
_cell.length_c   1.000
_cell.angle_alpha   90.00
_cell.angle_beta   90.00
_cell.angle_gamma   90.00
#
_symmetry.space_group_name_H-M   'P 1'
#
loop_
_entity.id
_entity.type
_entity.pdbx_description
1 polymer ?
#
loop_
_entity_poly.entity_id
_entity_poly.type
_entity_poly.pdbx_seq_one_letter_code
_entity_poly.pdbx_strand_id
1 'polypeptide(L)'
;LDGSTRDIEAHGFFVAIGHHPNTSLFEGQLTMNNGYLDIRSGLGGNATQTSVEGVFAAGDVADQHYRQAITSAGFGCMAALDAERYLDAKGELG
;
A
#
# COMPACT_ATOMS: atom_id res chain seq x y z
N LEU A 1 -11.85 31.63 16.17
CA LEU A 1 -10.41 31.43 16.47
C LEU A 1 -9.72 32.74 16.15
N ASP A 2 -9.05 33.36 17.11
CA ASP A 2 -8.48 34.72 16.99
C ASP A 2 -7.12 34.77 16.27
N GLY A 3 -6.59 33.60 15.88
CA GLY A 3 -5.33 33.49 15.14
C GLY A 3 -4.08 33.81 15.96
N SER A 4 -4.21 33.98 17.27
CA SER A 4 -3.08 34.25 18.16
C SER A 4 -2.14 33.04 18.27
N THR A 5 -0.84 33.30 18.35
CA THR A 5 0.21 32.29 18.51
C THR A 5 0.94 32.47 19.83
N ARG A 6 1.55 31.40 20.34
CA ARG A 6 2.41 31.46 21.54
C ARG A 6 3.62 30.55 21.37
N ASP A 7 4.72 30.94 21.99
CA ASP A 7 5.91 30.11 22.10
C ASP A 7 5.78 29.11 23.25
N ILE A 8 6.35 27.93 23.06
CA ILE A 8 6.42 26.88 24.07
C ILE A 8 7.88 26.45 24.19
N GLU A 9 8.46 26.60 25.38
CA GLU A 9 9.82 26.13 25.65
C GLU A 9 9.80 24.60 25.81
N ALA A 10 10.58 23.89 24.98
CA ALA A 10 10.65 22.45 24.98
C ALA A 10 12.06 21.96 24.62
N HIS A 11 12.48 20.86 25.24
CA HIS A 11 13.76 20.20 24.93
C HIS A 11 13.70 19.31 23.68
N GLY A 12 12.49 18.97 23.21
CA GLY A 12 12.28 18.12 22.05
C GLY A 12 10.84 18.16 21.58
N PHE A 13 10.66 18.01 20.27
CA PHE A 13 9.37 17.99 19.60
C PHE A 13 9.33 16.81 18.62
N PHE A 14 8.26 16.02 18.70
CA PHE A 14 8.03 14.84 17.86
C PHE A 14 6.71 14.98 17.12
N VAL A 15 6.75 14.91 15.79
CA VAL A 15 5.56 14.95 14.94
C VAL A 15 5.10 13.52 14.66
N ALA A 16 3.90 13.17 15.10
CA ALA A 16 3.29 11.86 14.87
C ALA A 16 1.84 12.00 14.37
N ILE A 17 1.66 12.68 13.23
CA ILE A 17 0.34 12.97 12.62
C ILE A 17 -0.16 11.87 11.65
N GLY A 18 0.47 10.69 11.69
CA GLY A 18 0.18 9.57 10.80
C GLY A 18 1.18 9.45 9.65
N HIS A 19 1.00 8.40 8.85
CA HIS A 19 1.85 8.07 7.71
C HIS A 19 1.10 8.28 6.40
N HIS A 20 1.77 8.87 5.42
CA HIS A 20 1.33 8.87 4.03
C HIS A 20 1.95 7.66 3.32
N PRO A 21 1.21 6.90 2.51
CA PRO A 21 1.77 5.77 1.76
C PRO A 21 2.86 6.26 0.78
N ASN A 22 3.95 5.49 0.66
CA ASN A 22 5.08 5.80 -0.22
C ASN A 22 4.81 5.38 -1.67
N THR A 23 3.89 6.07 -2.33
CA THR A 23 3.34 5.65 -3.65
C THR A 23 3.47 6.72 -4.73
N SER A 24 4.05 7.88 -4.43
CA SER A 24 4.19 9.00 -5.38
C SER A 24 4.89 8.63 -6.69
N LEU A 25 5.81 7.65 -6.66
CA LEU A 25 6.47 7.12 -7.86
C LEU A 25 5.51 6.48 -8.87
N PHE A 26 4.35 6.00 -8.41
CA PHE A 26 3.37 5.26 -9.21
C PHE A 26 2.21 6.14 -9.72
N GLU A 27 2.20 7.43 -9.39
CA GLU A 27 1.19 8.37 -9.86
C GLU A 27 1.12 8.39 -11.39
N GLY A 28 -0.11 8.29 -11.92
CA GLY A 28 -0.36 8.23 -13.36
C GLY A 28 0.00 6.89 -14.04
N GLN A 29 0.57 5.94 -13.31
CA GLN A 29 0.93 4.60 -13.83
C GLN A 29 0.01 3.52 -13.26
N LEU A 30 -0.32 3.60 -11.97
CA LEU A 30 -1.25 2.69 -11.29
C LEU A 30 -2.50 3.44 -10.83
N THR A 31 -3.64 2.75 -10.78
CA THR A 31 -4.86 3.30 -10.17
C THR A 31 -4.63 3.46 -8.67
N MET A 32 -5.00 4.63 -8.15
CA MET A 32 -4.77 4.99 -6.76
C MET A 32 -6.01 5.66 -6.18
N ASN A 33 -6.24 5.43 -4.90
CA ASN A 33 -7.27 6.10 -4.12
C ASN A 33 -6.66 6.69 -2.84
N ASN A 34 -6.69 8.03 -2.74
CA ASN A 34 -6.18 8.76 -1.58
C ASN A 34 -4.72 8.41 -1.21
N GLY A 35 -3.87 8.19 -2.23
CA GLY A 35 -2.47 7.78 -2.08
C GLY A 35 -2.25 6.27 -1.94
N TYR A 36 -3.28 5.45 -1.76
CA TYR A 36 -3.13 3.99 -1.69
C TYR A 36 -3.27 3.37 -3.08
N LEU A 37 -2.53 2.29 -3.35
CA LEU A 37 -2.65 1.52 -4.59
C LEU A 37 -3.93 0.69 -4.56
N ASP A 38 -4.76 0.81 -5.59
CA ASP A 38 -5.95 -0.02 -5.72
C ASP A 38 -5.53 -1.45 -6.13
N ILE A 39 -6.10 -2.43 -5.44
CA ILE A 39 -5.93 -3.85 -5.73
C ILE A 39 -7.28 -4.50 -6.02
N ARG A 40 -7.27 -5.61 -6.76
CA ARG A 40 -8.49 -6.34 -7.16
C ARG A 40 -9.34 -6.78 -5.96
N SER A 41 -8.71 -7.21 -4.88
CA SER A 41 -9.36 -7.76 -3.68
C SER A 41 -10.36 -8.89 -4.00
N GLY A 42 -11.28 -9.19 -3.07
CA GLY A 42 -12.32 -10.19 -3.22
C GLY A 42 -11.83 -11.64 -3.11
N LEU A 43 -12.70 -12.58 -3.47
CA LEU A 43 -12.50 -14.03 -3.26
C LEU A 43 -12.21 -14.80 -4.57
N GLY A 44 -12.08 -14.10 -5.69
CA GLY A 44 -11.90 -14.70 -7.03
C GLY A 44 -10.45 -15.03 -7.39
N GLY A 45 -9.51 -14.92 -6.45
CA GLY A 45 -8.07 -15.02 -6.70
C GLY A 45 -7.49 -13.77 -7.38
N ASN A 46 -6.15 -13.71 -7.42
CA ASN A 46 -5.41 -12.55 -7.93
C ASN A 46 -5.74 -11.25 -7.18
N ALA A 47 -5.93 -11.37 -5.86
CA ALA A 47 -6.49 -10.32 -5.01
C ALA A 47 -5.55 -9.12 -4.84
N THR A 48 -4.25 -9.33 -5.02
CA THR A 48 -3.23 -8.28 -4.85
C THR A 48 -2.84 -7.57 -6.16
N GLN A 49 -3.39 -8.02 -7.30
CA GLN A 49 -3.15 -7.39 -8.60
C GLN A 49 -3.63 -5.95 -8.61
N THR A 50 -2.79 -5.05 -9.13
CA THR A 50 -3.11 -3.65 -9.37
C THR A 50 -3.84 -3.46 -10.71
N SER A 51 -3.94 -2.22 -11.18
CA SER A 51 -4.48 -1.90 -12.51
C SER A 51 -3.63 -2.40 -13.69
N VAL A 52 -2.36 -2.74 -13.44
CA VAL A 52 -1.43 -3.25 -14.46
C VAL A 52 -1.19 -4.74 -14.24
N GLU A 53 -1.35 -5.52 -15.30
CA GLU A 53 -1.16 -6.97 -15.26
C GLU A 53 0.30 -7.33 -14.90
N GLY A 54 0.49 -8.17 -13.88
CA GLY A 54 1.82 -8.57 -13.41
C GLY A 54 2.43 -7.61 -12.38
N VAL A 55 1.70 -6.57 -11.97
CA VAL A 55 2.08 -5.67 -10.89
C VAL A 55 1.15 -5.88 -9.70
N PHE A 56 1.73 -6.25 -8.56
CA PHE A 56 1.00 -6.59 -7.33
C PHE A 56 1.37 -5.63 -6.20
N ALA A 57 0.43 -5.33 -5.31
CA ALA A 57 0.64 -4.47 -4.14
C ALA A 57 0.20 -5.17 -2.86
N ALA A 58 0.96 -4.98 -1.78
CA ALA A 58 0.72 -5.63 -0.49
C ALA A 58 1.12 -4.72 0.69
N GLY A 59 0.43 -4.91 1.82
CA GLY A 59 0.64 -4.15 3.05
C GLY A 59 0.08 -2.74 3.01
N ASP A 60 0.61 -1.86 3.86
CA ASP A 60 0.08 -0.52 4.12
C ASP A 60 -0.07 0.36 2.86
N VAL A 61 0.66 0.09 1.77
CA VAL A 61 0.47 0.82 0.49
C VAL A 61 -0.85 0.51 -0.19
N ALA A 62 -1.50 -0.61 0.15
CA ALA A 62 -2.79 -1.05 -0.38
C ALA A 62 -3.87 -1.24 0.72
N ASP A 63 -3.50 -1.09 2.00
CA ASP A 63 -4.42 -1.20 3.15
C ASP A 63 -4.48 0.12 3.94
N GLN A 64 -5.54 0.89 3.69
CA GLN A 64 -5.81 2.13 4.42
C GLN A 64 -6.47 1.92 5.79
N HIS A 65 -6.93 0.71 6.12
CA HIS A 65 -7.80 0.45 7.26
C HIS A 65 -7.06 -0.23 8.42
N TYR A 66 -6.47 -1.40 8.19
CA TYR A 66 -5.96 -2.22 9.30
C TYR A 66 -4.53 -1.85 9.68
N ARG A 67 -3.62 -1.72 8.70
CA ARG A 67 -2.24 -1.25 8.87
C ARG A 67 -1.51 -1.95 10.03
N GLN A 68 -1.64 -3.27 10.09
CA GLN A 68 -0.99 -4.11 11.10
C GLN A 68 0.09 -4.95 10.44
N ALA A 69 1.16 -5.24 11.19
CA ALA A 69 2.23 -6.12 10.71
C ALA A 69 1.69 -7.48 10.22
N ILE A 70 0.69 -8.03 10.92
CA ILE A 70 0.10 -9.33 10.55
C ILE A 70 -0.77 -9.26 9.30
N THR A 71 -1.52 -8.16 9.08
CA THR A 71 -2.32 -8.01 7.85
C THR A 71 -1.40 -7.78 6.65
N SER A 72 -0.35 -6.97 6.83
CA SER A 72 0.69 -6.75 5.83
C SER A 72 1.44 -8.02 5.46
N ALA A 73 1.79 -8.88 6.43
CA ALA A 73 2.38 -10.19 6.15
C ALA A 73 1.44 -11.11 5.36
N GLY A 74 0.15 -11.12 5.70
CA GLY A 74 -0.87 -11.87 4.96
C GLY A 74 -0.97 -11.43 3.49
N PHE A 75 -1.05 -10.12 3.24
CA PHE A 75 -1.05 -9.58 1.88
C PHE A 75 0.25 -9.87 1.14
N GLY A 76 1.40 -9.83 1.81
CA GLY A 76 2.69 -10.17 1.21
C GLY A 76 2.73 -11.62 0.72
N CYS A 77 2.19 -12.55 1.50
CA CYS A 77 2.05 -13.96 1.10
C CYS A 77 1.14 -14.09 -0.13
N MET A 78 0.01 -13.39 -0.14
CA MET A 78 -0.92 -13.39 -1.28
C MET A 78 -0.26 -12.86 -2.56
N ALA A 79 0.50 -11.76 -2.48
CA ALA A 79 1.18 -11.16 -3.61
C ALA A 79 2.27 -12.07 -4.20
N ALA A 80 2.99 -12.82 -3.36
CA ALA A 80 3.97 -13.79 -3.82
C ALA A 80 3.31 -14.92 -4.64
N LEU A 81 2.19 -15.47 -4.14
CA LEU A 81 1.44 -16.53 -4.82
C LEU A 81 0.74 -16.03 -6.10
N ASP A 82 0.24 -14.80 -6.10
CA ASP A 82 -0.36 -14.18 -7.28
C ASP A 82 0.70 -13.95 -8.37
N ALA A 83 1.92 -13.51 -7.99
CA ALA A 83 3.05 -13.35 -8.90
C ALA A 83 3.59 -14.67 -9.45
N GLU A 84 3.72 -15.70 -8.61
CA GLU A 84 4.11 -17.05 -9.02
C GLU A 84 3.18 -17.57 -10.12
N ARG A 85 1.86 -17.53 -9.88
CA ARG A 85 0.85 -17.97 -10.85
C ARG A 85 0.89 -17.19 -12.16
N TYR A 86 1.16 -15.89 -12.07
CA TYR A 86 1.29 -15.03 -13.24
C TYR A 86 2.48 -15.45 -14.11
N LEU A 87 3.65 -15.64 -13.49
CA LEU A 87 4.88 -16.05 -14.17
C LEU A 87 4.78 -17.49 -14.74
N ASP A 88 4.18 -18.42 -13.99
CA ASP A 88 3.88 -19.78 -14.45
C ASP A 88 3.01 -19.74 -15.71
N ALA A 89 1.96 -18.93 -15.72
CA ALA A 89 1.06 -18.80 -16.86
C ALA A 89 1.73 -18.18 -18.10
N LYS A 90 2.83 -17.42 -17.93
CA LYS A 90 3.64 -16.87 -19.04
C LYS A 90 4.72 -17.85 -19.52
N GLY A 91 4.92 -18.99 -18.84
CA GLY A 91 6.01 -19.92 -19.12
C GLY A 91 7.39 -19.37 -18.72
N GLU A 92 7.42 -18.45 -17.77
CA GLU A 92 8.65 -17.80 -17.29
C GLU A 92 9.22 -18.47 -16.03
N LEU A 93 8.42 -19.35 -15.41
CA LEU A 93 8.84 -20.31 -14.38
C LEU A 93 8.95 -21.70 -15.00
N GLY A 94 10.12 -22.03 -15.55
CA GLY A 94 10.53 -23.40 -15.89
C GLY A 94 9.81 -24.08 -17.06
#